data_AF-A0A0E0AW74-F1
#
_entry.id   AF-A0A0E0AW74-F1
#
_cell.length_a   1.000
_cell.length_b   1.000
_cell.length_c   1.000
_cell.angle_alpha   90.00
_cell.angle_beta   90.00
_cell.angle_gamma   90.00
#
_symmetry.space_group_name_H-M   'P 1'
#
loop_
_entity.id
_entity.type
_entity.pdbx_description
1 polymer ?
#
loop_
_entity_poly.entity_id
_entity_poly.type
_entity_poly.pdbx_seq_one_letter_code
_entity_poly.pdbx_strand_id
1 'polypeptide(L)'
;MDGEEAPPGALNLADYAPAGARTVDCFRRIRKIGEGTYGEVFEAMDIITGERAALKKIKLDDGKEGVQHMEQEDQYYMEQLLKGLHYCHVNNVLHRDIKDYLLPFIGANLLISGGGKLLKLADFGLARPFTRDGSFTNHVITLWYRPPELLLGATNYAEAVDIWSVGCIFAEFLLRKPLFPGRTEV
;
A
#
# COMPACT_ATOMS: atom_id res chain seq x y z
N MET A 1 -37.62 -24.41 -5.05
CA MET A 1 -37.41 -23.22 -4.21
C MET A 1 -36.12 -22.62 -4.72
N ASP A 2 -36.31 -21.63 -5.57
CA ASP A 2 -35.33 -21.13 -6.51
C ASP A 2 -34.21 -20.41 -5.77
N GLY A 3 -32.96 -20.78 -6.09
CA GLY A 3 -31.77 -20.08 -5.62
C GLY A 3 -31.67 -18.77 -6.38
N GLU A 4 -32.03 -17.68 -5.71
CA GLU A 4 -31.91 -16.33 -6.24
C GLU A 4 -30.42 -15.98 -6.33
N GLU A 5 -29.87 -16.10 -7.54
CA GLU A 5 -28.49 -15.71 -7.85
C GLU A 5 -28.37 -14.20 -7.64
N ALA A 6 -27.45 -13.77 -6.76
CA ALA A 6 -27.26 -12.37 -6.45
C ALA A 6 -26.90 -11.59 -7.74
N PRO A 7 -27.47 -10.39 -7.96
CA PRO A 7 -27.29 -9.68 -9.22
C PRO A 7 -25.81 -9.37 -9.48
N PRO A 8 -25.36 -9.30 -10.75
CA PRO A 8 -23.99 -8.96 -11.10
C PRO A 8 -23.61 -7.61 -10.46
N GLY A 9 -22.65 -7.62 -9.53
CA GLY A 9 -22.23 -6.44 -8.75
C GLY A 9 -22.78 -6.37 -7.32
N ALA A 10 -23.57 -7.35 -6.87
CA ALA A 10 -23.90 -7.49 -5.46
C ALA A 10 -22.65 -7.92 -4.67
N LEU A 11 -22.25 -7.08 -3.71
CA LEU A 11 -21.13 -7.37 -2.83
C LEU A 11 -21.49 -8.55 -1.93
N ASN A 12 -20.66 -9.59 -1.95
CA ASN A 12 -20.81 -10.72 -1.05
C ASN A 12 -20.36 -10.31 0.36
N LEU A 13 -21.30 -9.77 1.14
CA LEU A 13 -21.07 -9.30 2.52
C LEU A 13 -20.67 -10.43 3.49
N ALA A 14 -20.85 -11.69 3.10
CA ALA A 14 -20.53 -12.85 3.94
C ALA A 14 -19.02 -13.12 4.08
N ASP A 15 -18.20 -12.68 3.12
CA ASP A 15 -16.75 -12.91 3.09
C ASP A 15 -15.93 -11.70 3.62
N TYR A 16 -16.57 -10.82 4.39
CA TYR A 16 -15.98 -9.56 4.84
C TYR A 16 -14.86 -9.79 5.88
N ALA A 17 -13.61 -9.79 5.43
CA ALA A 17 -12.47 -9.81 6.32
C ALA A 17 -12.36 -8.44 7.06
N PRO A 18 -12.39 -8.41 8.41
CA PRO A 18 -12.37 -7.17 9.18
C PRO A 18 -11.07 -6.36 9.00
N ALA A 19 -10.00 -6.99 8.51
CA ALA A 19 -8.72 -6.36 8.18
C ALA A 19 -8.15 -6.95 6.88
N GLY A 20 -7.77 -6.10 5.91
CA GLY A 20 -7.25 -6.51 4.60
C GLY A 20 -7.50 -5.46 3.51
N ALA A 21 -6.97 -5.69 2.30
CA ALA A 21 -7.19 -4.83 1.14
C ALA A 21 -8.66 -4.85 0.74
N ARG A 22 -9.40 -3.78 1.07
CA ARG A 22 -10.83 -3.63 0.75
C ARG A 22 -10.99 -3.05 -0.65
N THR A 23 -11.96 -3.53 -1.41
CA THR A 23 -12.34 -2.93 -2.70
C THR A 23 -13.01 -1.58 -2.51
N VAL A 24 -12.87 -0.68 -3.48
CA VAL A 24 -13.48 0.67 -3.43
C VAL A 24 -15.00 0.65 -3.32
N ASP A 25 -15.63 -0.47 -3.68
CA ASP A 25 -17.07 -0.67 -3.68
C ASP A 25 -17.69 -0.63 -2.28
N CYS A 26 -16.90 -0.89 -1.23
CA CYS A 26 -17.36 -0.76 0.15
C CYS A 26 -17.38 0.68 0.67
N PHE A 27 -17.06 1.67 -0.17
CA PHE A 27 -17.02 3.08 0.23
C PHE A 27 -18.01 3.93 -0.56
N ARG A 28 -18.87 4.66 0.16
CA ARG A 28 -19.72 5.71 -0.40
C ARG A 28 -18.96 7.03 -0.43
N ARG A 29 -18.62 7.52 -1.62
CA ARG A 29 -18.02 8.86 -1.79
C ARG A 29 -19.00 9.92 -1.29
N ILE A 30 -18.52 10.82 -0.43
CA ILE A 30 -19.29 11.92 0.16
C ILE A 30 -19.04 13.22 -0.61
N ARG A 31 -17.78 13.70 -0.62
CA ARG A 31 -17.41 14.95 -1.29
C ARG A 31 -15.96 14.93 -1.72
N LYS A 32 -15.62 15.70 -2.75
CA LYS A 32 -14.24 15.96 -3.11
C LYS A 32 -13.60 16.87 -2.05
N ILE A 33 -12.45 16.44 -1.52
CA ILE A 33 -11.69 17.19 -0.50
C ILE A 33 -10.37 17.74 -1.03
N GLY A 34 -9.91 17.30 -2.20
CA GLY A 34 -8.72 17.86 -2.82
C GLY A 34 -8.52 17.43 -4.28
N GLU A 35 -7.70 18.18 -4.99
CA GLU A 35 -7.15 17.81 -6.30
C GLU A 35 -5.68 18.19 -6.33
N GLY A 36 -4.84 17.26 -6.77
CA GLY A 36 -3.41 17.49 -6.95
C GLY A 36 -2.93 16.88 -8.26
N THR A 37 -1.63 17.02 -8.52
CA THR A 37 -0.95 16.56 -9.75
C THR A 37 -1.25 15.11 -10.14
N TYR A 38 -1.55 14.26 -9.16
CA TYR A 38 -1.74 12.81 -9.33
C TYR A 38 -3.20 12.35 -9.23
N GLY A 39 -4.16 13.28 -9.10
CA GLY A 39 -5.58 12.95 -9.13
C GLY A 39 -6.43 13.62 -8.04
N GLU A 40 -7.65 13.12 -7.89
CA GLU A 40 -8.70 13.72 -7.06
C GLU A 40 -8.83 12.95 -5.74
N VAL A 41 -8.95 13.65 -4.62
CA VAL A 41 -9.17 13.04 -3.30
C VAL A 41 -10.61 13.28 -2.88
N PHE A 42 -11.31 12.22 -2.50
CA PHE A 42 -12.68 12.24 -2.00
C PHE A 42 -12.71 11.81 -0.54
N GLU A 43 -13.48 12.52 0.26
CA GLU A 43 -13.98 11.98 1.51
C GLU A 43 -15.03 10.91 1.17
N ALA A 44 -14.93 9.76 1.82
CA ALA A 44 -15.83 8.64 1.66
C ALA A 44 -16.23 8.08 3.04
N MET A 45 -17.36 7.38 3.08
CA MET A 45 -17.81 6.63 4.24
C MET A 45 -17.73 5.14 3.91
N ASP A 46 -17.08 4.35 4.74
CA ASP A 46 -17.22 2.90 4.70
C ASP A 46 -18.70 2.55 4.95
N ILE A 47 -19.32 1.83 4.02
CA ILE A 47 -20.76 1.53 4.07
C ILE A 47 -21.10 0.49 5.16
N ILE A 48 -20.10 -0.23 5.67
CA ILE A 48 -20.26 -1.28 6.68
C ILE A 48 -19.87 -0.75 8.06
N THR A 49 -18.68 -0.15 8.21
CA THR A 49 -18.24 0.33 9.52
C THR A 49 -18.80 1.71 9.88
N GLY A 50 -19.23 2.48 8.87
CA GLY A 50 -19.63 3.87 9.07
C GLY A 50 -18.46 4.81 9.37
N GLU A 51 -17.21 4.37 9.14
CA GLU A 51 -16.03 5.20 9.34
C GLU A 51 -15.72 6.07 8.12
N ARG A 52 -15.17 7.26 8.38
CA ARG A 52 -14.75 8.19 7.33
C ARG A 52 -13.36 7.83 6.83
N ALA A 53 -13.19 7.83 5.51
CA ALA A 53 -11.92 7.58 4.83
C ALA A 53 -11.66 8.62 3.73
N ALA A 54 -10.40 8.76 3.32
CA ALA A 54 -10.02 9.55 2.15
C ALA A 54 -9.66 8.60 0.99
N LEU A 55 -10.42 8.66 -0.10
CA LEU A 55 -10.17 7.91 -1.33
C LEU A 55 -9.45 8.80 -2.35
N LYS A 56 -8.23 8.41 -2.74
CA LYS A 56 -7.50 9.08 -3.80
C LYS A 56 -7.76 8.37 -5.13
N LYS A 57 -8.51 9.03 -6.01
CA LYS A 57 -8.71 8.62 -7.40
C LYS A 57 -7.49 9.03 -8.20
N ILE A 58 -6.70 8.05 -8.62
CA ILE A 58 -5.52 8.27 -9.46
C ILE A 58 -6.01 8.44 -10.92
N LYS A 59 -5.64 9.56 -11.55
CA LYS A 59 -5.86 9.74 -13.00
C LYS A 59 -4.77 8.93 -13.71
N LEU A 60 -5.17 7.85 -14.38
CA LEU A 60 -4.30 7.13 -15.32
C LEU A 60 -4.39 7.89 -16.64
N ASP A 61 -3.25 8.26 -17.24
CA ASP A 61 -3.26 8.97 -18.52
C ASP A 61 -3.87 8.07 -19.61
N ASP A 62 -4.84 8.61 -20.35
CA ASP A 62 -5.50 7.92 -21.48
C ASP A 62 -4.55 7.67 -22.67
N GLY A 63 -3.28 8.09 -22.56
CA GLY A 63 -2.23 7.93 -23.55
C GLY A 63 -1.47 6.61 -23.37
N LYS A 64 -1.97 5.52 -23.97
CA LYS A 64 -1.24 4.27 -24.29
C LYS A 64 -0.40 3.57 -23.20
N GLU A 65 -0.50 3.93 -21.94
CA GLU A 65 0.05 3.16 -20.81
C GLU A 65 -1.03 2.98 -19.74
N GLY A 66 -2.01 2.13 -20.05
CA GLY A 66 -2.94 1.63 -19.05
C GLY A 66 -2.23 0.81 -17.97
N VAL A 67 -2.97 0.39 -16.95
CA VAL A 67 -2.51 -0.63 -15.97
C VAL A 67 -1.91 -1.79 -16.76
N GLN A 68 -0.59 -1.97 -16.65
CA GLN A 68 0.06 -3.08 -17.34
C GLN A 68 -0.33 -4.37 -16.63
N HIS A 69 -0.42 -5.46 -17.39
CA HIS A 69 -0.49 -6.77 -16.77
C HIS A 69 0.80 -7.00 -15.98
N MET A 70 0.63 -7.39 -14.72
CA MET A 70 1.76 -7.76 -13.88
C MET A 70 2.37 -9.06 -14.44
N GLU A 71 3.67 -9.04 -14.71
CA GLU A 71 4.38 -10.22 -15.21
C GLU A 71 4.38 -11.33 -14.16
N GLN A 72 4.55 -12.59 -14.58
CA GLN A 72 4.61 -13.72 -13.65
C GLN A 72 5.71 -13.53 -12.59
N GLU A 73 6.83 -12.92 -12.98
CA GLU A 73 7.94 -12.61 -12.07
C GLU A 73 7.54 -11.55 -11.03
N ASP A 74 6.87 -10.47 -11.45
CA ASP A 74 6.36 -9.41 -10.56
C ASP A 74 5.40 -9.99 -9.50
N GLN A 75 4.50 -10.89 -9.91
CA GLN A 75 3.57 -11.57 -9.00
C GLN A 75 4.32 -12.41 -7.96
N TYR A 76 5.35 -13.14 -8.39
CA TYR A 76 6.17 -13.97 -7.51
C TYR A 76 6.98 -13.12 -6.53
N TYR A 77 7.53 -11.98 -6.96
CA TYR A 77 8.19 -11.04 -6.06
C TYR A 77 7.24 -10.44 -5.03
N MET A 78 6.03 -10.07 -5.45
CA MET A 78 4.97 -9.57 -4.55
C MET A 78 4.60 -10.61 -3.49
N GLU A 79 4.46 -11.87 -3.88
CA GLU A 79 4.16 -12.96 -2.96
C GLU A 79 5.30 -13.16 -1.93
N GLN A 80 6.55 -13.13 -2.38
CA GLN A 80 7.72 -13.26 -1.50
C GLN A 80 7.86 -12.07 -0.54
N LEU A 81 7.63 -10.85 -1.02
CA LEU A 81 7.62 -9.63 -0.22
C LEU A 81 6.58 -9.70 0.89
N LEU A 82 5.33 -10.05 0.54
CA LEU A 82 4.25 -10.19 1.51
C LEU A 82 4.53 -11.29 2.54
N LYS A 83 5.08 -12.44 2.13
CA LYS A 83 5.47 -13.53 3.04
C LYS A 83 6.58 -13.10 4.02
N GLY A 84 7.62 -12.43 3.51
CA GLY A 84 8.71 -11.92 4.34
C GLY A 84 8.25 -10.84 5.32
N LEU A 85 7.38 -9.95 4.88
CA LEU A 85 6.83 -8.89 5.72
C LEU A 85 5.87 -9.44 6.78
N HIS A 86 5.00 -10.38 6.40
CA HIS A 86 4.13 -11.07 7.33
C HIS A 86 4.94 -11.76 8.44
N TYR A 87 6.05 -12.42 8.09
CA TYR A 87 6.96 -13.00 9.08
C TYR A 87 7.52 -11.96 10.06
N CYS A 88 7.86 -10.75 9.59
CA CYS A 88 8.31 -9.67 10.48
C CYS A 88 7.19 -9.24 11.43
N HIS A 89 5.99 -9.01 10.89
CA HIS A 89 4.83 -8.53 11.65
C HIS A 89 4.36 -9.51 12.73
N VAL A 90 4.31 -10.82 12.44
CA VAL A 90 3.95 -11.83 13.47
C VAL A 90 5.00 -11.94 14.58
N ASN A 91 6.23 -11.52 14.31
CA ASN A 91 7.31 -11.41 15.29
C ASN A 91 7.40 -10.01 15.92
N ASN A 92 6.35 -9.19 15.77
CA ASN A 92 6.26 -7.81 16.28
C ASN A 92 7.39 -6.89 15.79
N VAL A 93 7.86 -7.07 14.56
CA VAL A 93 8.88 -6.22 13.93
C VAL A 93 8.24 -5.38 12.84
N LEU A 94 8.30 -4.06 12.99
CA LEU A 94 7.99 -3.11 11.91
C LEU A 94 9.25 -2.87 11.07
N HIS A 95 9.17 -2.98 9.75
CA HIS A 95 10.33 -2.78 8.88
C HIS A 95 10.63 -1.30 8.66
N ARG A 96 9.59 -0.51 8.33
CA ARG A 96 9.62 0.96 8.20
C ARG A 96 10.61 1.53 7.18
N ASP A 97 11.08 0.70 6.24
CA ASP A 97 11.88 1.13 5.08
C ASP A 97 11.74 0.16 3.91
N ILE A 98 10.50 -0.21 3.60
CA ILE A 98 10.18 -1.03 2.44
C ILE A 98 10.23 -0.13 1.20
N LYS A 99 11.17 -0.41 0.28
CA LYS A 99 11.39 0.36 -0.96
C LYS A 99 11.90 -0.54 -2.09
N ASP A 100 11.45 -0.27 -3.31
CA ASP A 100 11.78 -1.08 -4.49
C ASP A 100 13.27 -0.98 -4.89
N TYR A 101 13.79 -2.05 -5.49
CA TYR A 101 15.11 -2.12 -6.13
C TYR A 101 15.16 -1.41 -7.48
N LEU A 102 14.04 -1.30 -8.19
CA LEU A 102 14.01 -0.80 -9.57
C LEU A 102 14.29 0.69 -9.73
N LEU A 103 14.23 1.49 -8.66
CA LEU A 103 14.57 2.90 -8.68
C LEU A 103 16.00 3.12 -8.14
N PRO A 104 17.03 3.19 -9.01
CA PRO A 104 18.43 3.27 -8.59
C PRO A 104 18.74 4.51 -7.75
N PHE A 105 17.91 5.55 -7.85
CA PHE A 105 18.06 6.79 -7.10
C PHE A 105 17.53 6.73 -5.66
N ILE A 106 16.76 5.70 -5.30
CA ILE A 106 16.07 5.62 -4.00
C ILE A 106 16.71 4.59 -3.05
N GLY A 107 17.68 3.82 -3.56
CA GLY A 107 18.33 2.75 -2.81
C GLY A 107 17.41 1.55 -2.63
N ALA A 108 17.97 0.35 -2.71
CA ALA A 108 17.18 -0.88 -2.74
C ALA A 108 17.24 -1.64 -1.40
N ASN A 109 16.08 -1.99 -0.85
CA ASN A 109 15.97 -2.86 0.33
C ASN A 109 15.34 -4.22 0.01
N LEU A 110 14.99 -4.46 -1.25
CA LEU A 110 14.57 -5.76 -1.78
C LEU A 110 15.70 -6.34 -2.60
N LEU A 111 16.38 -7.38 -2.09
CA LEU A 111 17.51 -8.01 -2.77
C LEU A 111 17.03 -9.19 -3.61
N ILE A 112 17.31 -9.16 -4.91
CA ILE A 112 17.03 -10.27 -5.82
C ILE A 112 18.31 -11.08 -6.01
N SER A 113 18.25 -12.40 -5.78
CA SER A 113 19.36 -13.33 -6.04
C SER A 113 19.76 -13.32 -7.52
N GLY A 114 21.03 -13.58 -7.85
CA GLY A 114 21.57 -13.55 -9.22
C GLY A 114 20.90 -14.49 -10.24
N GLY A 115 19.96 -15.33 -9.82
CA GLY A 115 19.10 -16.13 -10.70
C GLY A 115 17.66 -15.63 -10.82
N GLY A 116 17.31 -14.45 -10.30
CA GLY A 116 15.96 -13.86 -10.39
C GLY A 116 14.87 -14.56 -9.57
N LYS A 117 15.18 -15.65 -8.85
CA LYS A 117 14.17 -16.52 -8.20
C LYS A 117 13.92 -16.25 -6.72
N LEU A 118 14.65 -15.33 -6.10
CA LEU A 118 14.54 -15.12 -4.66
C LEU A 118 14.72 -13.66 -4.32
N LEU A 119 13.66 -13.08 -3.74
CA LEU A 119 13.63 -11.78 -3.10
C LEU A 119 13.86 -11.94 -1.60
N LYS A 120 14.72 -11.08 -1.04
CA LYS A 120 14.96 -10.98 0.41
C LYS A 120 14.81 -9.54 0.87
N LEU A 121 14.15 -9.36 2.01
CA LEU A 121 14.15 -8.09 2.74
C LEU A 121 15.56 -7.82 3.29
N ALA A 122 16.02 -6.60 3.14
CA ALA A 122 17.29 -6.11 3.62
C ALA A 122 17.11 -4.75 4.30
N ASP A 123 18.17 -4.31 4.98
CA ASP A 123 18.23 -3.04 5.70
C ASP A 123 17.15 -2.86 6.79
N PHE A 124 17.40 -3.50 7.92
CA PHE A 124 16.64 -3.34 9.15
C PHE A 124 17.12 -2.13 9.98
N GLY A 125 17.87 -1.18 9.40
CA GLY A 125 18.41 -0.02 10.11
C GLY A 125 17.34 0.87 10.73
N LEU A 126 16.14 0.89 10.14
CA LEU A 126 14.94 1.53 10.68
C LEU A 126 13.94 0.56 11.31
N ALA A 127 14.24 -0.73 11.42
CA ALA A 127 13.32 -1.68 12.02
C ALA A 127 13.23 -1.50 13.54
N ARG A 128 12.04 -1.71 14.13
CA ARG A 128 11.82 -1.62 15.59
C ARG A 128 10.79 -2.64 16.05
N PRO A 129 10.91 -3.13 17.30
CA PRO A 129 9.82 -3.84 17.95
C PRO A 129 8.57 -2.95 18.03
N PHE A 130 7.42 -3.51 17.69
CA PHE A 130 6.14 -2.88 17.95
C PHE A 130 5.81 -2.98 19.44
N THR A 131 5.51 -1.84 20.06
CA THR A 131 5.05 -1.74 21.45
C THR A 131 3.81 -0.86 21.48
N ARG A 132 2.69 -1.38 22.00
CA ARG A 132 1.40 -0.66 22.05
C ARG A 132 1.43 0.67 22.81
N ASP A 133 2.40 0.85 23.72
CA ASP A 133 2.51 2.02 24.60
C ASP A 133 3.59 3.02 24.15
N GLY A 134 4.25 2.77 23.02
CA GLY A 134 5.39 3.57 22.55
C GLY A 134 4.99 4.63 21.53
N SER A 135 5.34 5.89 21.77
CA SER A 135 5.35 6.90 20.69
C SER A 135 6.54 6.64 19.77
N PHE A 136 6.29 6.44 18.48
CA PHE A 136 7.34 6.24 17.49
C PHE A 136 7.68 7.54 16.74
N THR A 137 8.90 7.62 16.20
CA THR A 137 9.32 8.72 15.33
C THR A 137 8.54 8.70 14.02
N ASN A 138 8.00 9.85 13.61
CA ASN A 138 7.17 9.99 12.40
C ASN A 138 8.00 10.18 11.10
N HIS A 139 9.28 10.51 11.20
CA HIS A 139 10.22 10.67 10.08
C HIS A 139 10.88 9.34 9.70
N VAL A 140 10.06 8.32 9.46
CA VAL A 140 10.50 7.00 9.00
C VAL A 140 9.83 6.70 7.67
N ILE A 141 10.33 5.66 6.97
CA ILE A 141 9.94 5.31 5.61
C ILE A 141 10.38 6.40 4.62
N THR A 142 11.04 5.97 3.54
CA THR A 142 11.41 6.85 2.44
C THR A 142 10.17 7.61 1.91
N LEU A 143 10.28 8.93 1.70
CA LEU A 143 9.17 9.84 1.43
C LEU A 143 8.17 9.34 0.35
N TRP A 144 8.65 8.65 -0.67
CA TRP A 144 7.86 8.17 -1.81
C TRP A 144 6.93 7.00 -1.43
N TYR A 145 7.35 6.23 -0.42
CA TYR A 145 6.65 5.08 0.11
C TYR A 145 6.01 5.38 1.47
N ARG A 146 6.10 6.63 1.94
CA ARG A 146 5.64 7.05 3.28
C ARG A 146 4.11 7.23 3.28
N PRO A 147 3.40 6.61 4.23
CA PRO A 147 1.96 6.77 4.35
C PRO A 147 1.54 8.18 4.80
N PRO A 148 0.31 8.61 4.46
CA PRO A 148 -0.17 9.95 4.74
C PRO A 148 -0.22 10.29 6.23
N GLU A 149 -0.51 9.33 7.11
CA GLU A 149 -0.51 9.57 8.56
C GLU A 149 0.88 9.94 9.10
N LEU A 150 1.96 9.34 8.57
CA LEU A 150 3.33 9.72 8.95
C LEU A 150 3.71 11.09 8.40
N LEU A 151 3.27 11.43 7.18
CA LEU A 151 3.42 12.78 6.62
C LEU A 151 2.68 13.84 7.46
N LEU A 152 1.58 13.47 8.11
CA LEU A 152 0.79 14.31 8.99
C LEU A 152 1.28 14.30 10.45
N GLY A 153 2.39 13.62 10.74
CA GLY A 153 3.02 13.63 12.06
C GLY A 153 2.49 12.59 13.05
N ALA A 154 1.80 11.55 12.57
CA ALA A 154 1.37 10.46 13.45
C ALA A 154 2.57 9.78 14.11
N THR A 155 2.51 9.67 15.43
CA THR A 155 3.50 8.96 16.25
C THR A 155 2.97 7.64 16.81
N ASN A 156 1.66 7.40 16.69
CA ASN A 156 1.03 6.12 17.00
C ASN A 156 0.61 5.45 15.70
N TYR A 157 1.40 4.46 15.27
CA TYR A 157 1.20 3.72 14.04
C TYR A 157 1.62 2.26 14.24
N ALA A 158 1.11 1.38 13.39
CA ALA A 158 1.26 -0.07 13.50
C ALA A 158 1.70 -0.67 12.15
N GLU A 159 1.50 -1.98 11.94
CA GLU A 159 1.96 -2.72 10.77
C GLU A 159 1.44 -2.17 9.43
N ALA A 160 0.32 -1.45 9.47
CA ALA A 160 -0.32 -0.82 8.31
C ALA A 160 0.61 0.14 7.53
N VAL A 161 1.60 0.76 8.19
CA VAL A 161 2.54 1.67 7.52
C VAL A 161 3.44 0.95 6.52
N ASP A 162 3.84 -0.30 6.83
CA ASP A 162 4.63 -1.12 5.92
C ASP A 162 3.77 -1.62 4.74
N ILE A 163 2.49 -1.90 5.00
CA ILE A 163 1.53 -2.31 3.96
C ILE A 163 1.27 -1.19 2.96
N TRP A 164 1.24 0.07 3.41
CA TRP A 164 1.18 1.22 2.51
C TRP A 164 2.37 1.25 1.56
N SER A 165 3.59 1.08 2.08
CA SER A 165 4.81 1.03 1.26
C SER A 165 4.77 -0.10 0.24
N VAL A 166 4.30 -1.30 0.62
CA VAL A 166 4.07 -2.41 -0.31
C VAL A 166 3.03 -2.05 -1.39
N GLY A 167 1.98 -1.32 -1.03
CA GLY A 167 0.98 -0.83 -1.98
C GLY A 167 1.55 0.13 -3.03
N CYS A 168 2.49 0.99 -2.63
CA CYS A 168 3.24 1.82 -3.57
C CYS A 168 4.06 0.94 -4.54
N ILE A 169 4.80 -0.05 -4.05
CA ILE A 169 5.59 -0.97 -4.89
C ILE A 169 4.69 -1.76 -5.86
N PHE A 170 3.56 -2.26 -5.38
CA PHE A 170 2.57 -2.94 -6.22
C PHE A 170 2.08 -2.05 -7.36
N ALA A 171 1.76 -0.79 -7.06
CA ALA A 171 1.35 0.16 -8.08
C ALA A 171 2.50 0.49 -9.04
N GLU A 172 3.74 0.54 -8.57
CA GLU A 172 4.91 0.72 -9.43
C GLU A 172 5.10 -0.42 -10.41
N PHE A 173 4.89 -1.68 -10.00
CA PHE A 173 4.88 -2.81 -10.94
C PHE A 173 3.81 -2.69 -12.01
N LEU A 174 2.63 -2.16 -11.67
CA LEU A 174 1.53 -1.97 -12.63
C LEU A 174 1.70 -0.76 -13.55
N LEU A 175 2.28 0.32 -13.02
CA LEU A 175 2.40 1.61 -13.71
C LEU A 175 3.76 1.79 -14.39
N ARG A 176 4.74 0.94 -14.05
CA ARG A 176 6.16 1.02 -14.47
C ARG A 176 6.80 2.38 -14.16
N LYS A 177 6.20 3.13 -13.23
CA LYS A 177 6.66 4.43 -12.77
C LYS A 177 6.25 4.63 -11.31
N PRO A 178 6.98 5.47 -10.56
CA PRO A 178 6.70 5.77 -9.16
C PRO A 178 5.26 6.25 -8.95
N LEU A 179 4.57 5.70 -7.95
CA LEU A 179 3.19 6.12 -7.65
C LEU A 179 3.14 7.54 -7.06
N PHE A 180 4.02 7.84 -6.10
CA PHE A 180 4.08 9.13 -5.41
C PHE A 180 5.52 9.65 -5.32
N PRO A 181 6.08 10.23 -6.40
CA PRO A 181 7.43 10.76 -6.35
C PRO A 181 7.51 11.99 -5.43
N GLY A 182 8.31 11.90 -4.37
CA GLY A 182 8.60 12.99 -3.45
C GLY A 182 9.72 13.90 -3.97
N ARG A 183 9.58 15.21 -3.81
CA ARG A 183 10.56 16.21 -4.29
C ARG A 183 11.48 16.77 -3.20
N THR A 184 11.01 16.85 -1.95
CA THR A 184 11.76 17.36 -0.79
C THR A 184 11.12 16.85 0.50
N GLU A 185 11.93 16.42 1.47
CA GLU A 185 11.47 16.31 2.86
C GLU A 185 11.35 17.73 3.43
N VAL A 186 10.17 18.09 3.95
CA VAL A 186 9.90 19.42 4.53
C VAL A 186 10.32 19.44 5.98
#